data_AF-A0A957S4P6-F1
#
_entry.id   AF-A0A957S4P6-F1
#
_cell.length_a   1.000
_cell.length_b   1.000
_cell.length_c   1.000
_cell.angle_alpha   90.00
_cell.angle_beta   90.00
_cell.angle_gamma   90.00
#
_symmetry.space_group_name_H-M   'P 1'
#
loop_
_entity.id
_entity.type
_entity.pdbx_description
1 polymer ?
#
loop_
_entity_poly.entity_id
_entity_poly.type
_entity_poly.pdbx_seq_one_letter_code
_entity_poly.pdbx_strand_id
1 'polypeptide(L)'
;LHQAIRDALDPAGIDFEALYVDDGSKDGSFDELRRIAEDDDRVRLVRFVRNYGQTAALTAGIRHAGKPLIITLDADLQNDPGDIPAMLAKLDEGYDVVCGWRRDRKDNAITRTLPSRVANGLISRLSNVHLHDYGCTLRVYKREYIQGIPLYGEMHRFIPIYVTWAGARLVEMPVRHHPRVRGTSKYG
;
A
#
# COMPACT_ATOMS: atom_id res chain seq x y z
N LEU A 1 7.39 -2.51 12.27
CA LEU A 1 7.04 -1.76 11.05
C LEU A 1 7.78 -0.44 10.98
N HIS A 2 7.54 0.50 11.90
CA HIS A 2 8.17 1.83 11.85
C HIS A 2 9.71 1.77 11.72
N GLN A 3 10.38 0.95 12.54
CA GLN A 3 11.82 0.72 12.42
C GLN A 3 12.23 0.22 11.02
N ALA A 4 11.48 -0.72 10.43
CA ALA A 4 11.80 -1.24 9.09
C ALA A 4 11.63 -0.19 7.98
N ILE A 5 10.70 0.77 8.15
CA ILE A 5 10.58 1.92 7.24
C ILE A 5 11.80 2.82 7.38
N ARG A 6 12.20 3.14 8.61
CA ARG A 6 13.41 3.93 8.88
C ARG A 6 14.66 3.29 8.30
N ASP A 7 14.88 2.01 8.56
CA ASP A 7 16.03 1.27 8.06
C ASP A 7 16.09 1.23 6.52
N ALA A 8 14.93 1.31 5.85
CA ALA A 8 14.84 1.36 4.39
C ALA A 8 15.07 2.76 3.81
N LEU A 9 14.57 3.80 4.48
CA LEU A 9 14.51 5.17 3.93
C LEU A 9 15.61 6.10 4.44
N ASP A 10 16.01 5.98 5.71
CA ASP A 10 17.03 6.83 6.34
C ASP A 10 18.40 6.69 5.61
N PRO A 11 18.92 5.46 5.33
CA PRO A 11 20.20 5.32 4.62
C PRO A 11 20.16 5.77 3.17
N ALA A 12 18.98 5.78 2.55
CA ALA A 12 18.77 6.27 1.20
C ALA A 12 18.63 7.80 1.13
N GLY A 13 18.64 8.50 2.27
CA GLY A 13 18.50 9.95 2.34
C GLY A 13 17.12 10.46 1.91
N ILE A 14 16.08 9.61 2.01
CA ILE A 14 14.73 9.94 1.57
C ILE A 14 14.00 10.65 2.73
N ASP A 15 13.61 11.90 2.51
CA ASP A 15 12.71 12.62 3.42
C ASP A 15 11.29 12.07 3.30
N PHE A 16 10.68 11.69 4.43
CA PHE A 16 9.35 11.08 4.46
C PHE A 16 8.52 11.53 5.66
N GLU A 17 7.22 11.33 5.55
CA GLU A 17 6.25 11.40 6.64
C GLU A 17 5.56 10.04 6.75
N ALA A 18 5.50 9.47 7.95
CA ALA A 18 4.81 8.20 8.21
C ALA A 18 3.42 8.47 8.79
N LEU A 19 2.39 8.36 7.96
CA LEU A 19 1.00 8.53 8.36
C LEU A 19 0.37 7.17 8.73
N TYR A 20 0.21 6.90 10.01
CA TYR A 20 -0.48 5.71 10.50
C TYR A 20 -1.96 5.98 10.69
N VAL A 21 -2.79 5.11 10.11
CA VAL A 21 -4.25 5.16 10.26
C VAL A 21 -4.70 3.98 11.12
N ASP A 22 -5.06 4.24 12.37
CA ASP A 22 -5.62 3.25 13.29
C ASP A 22 -7.13 3.08 13.03
N ASP A 23 -7.51 1.90 12.51
CA ASP A 23 -8.89 1.52 12.18
C ASP A 23 -9.67 1.03 13.43
N GLY A 24 -9.58 1.81 14.51
CA GLY A 24 -10.26 1.58 15.78
C GLY A 24 -9.76 0.36 16.54
N SER A 25 -8.44 0.19 16.67
CA SER A 25 -7.83 -0.93 17.38
C SER A 25 -8.16 -0.92 18.87
N LYS A 26 -8.22 -2.12 19.47
CA LYS A 26 -8.57 -2.36 20.89
C LYS A 26 -7.48 -3.08 21.68
N ASP A 27 -6.35 -3.37 21.05
CA ASP A 27 -5.26 -4.20 21.56
C ASP A 27 -4.03 -3.40 22.02
N GLY A 28 -4.21 -2.09 22.23
CA GLY A 28 -3.12 -1.18 22.63
C GLY A 28 -2.27 -0.67 21.45
N SER A 29 -2.55 -1.07 20.20
CA SER A 29 -1.80 -0.60 19.02
C SER A 29 -1.72 0.92 18.91
N PHE A 30 -2.81 1.64 19.24
CA PHE A 30 -2.81 3.10 19.19
C PHE A 30 -1.89 3.74 20.24
N ASP A 31 -1.78 3.14 21.43
CA ASP A 31 -0.87 3.67 22.46
C ASP A 31 0.59 3.48 22.07
N GLU A 32 0.91 2.37 21.40
CA GLU A 32 2.24 2.17 20.83
C GLU A 32 2.55 3.18 19.73
N LEU A 33 1.59 3.43 18.83
CA LEU A 33 1.71 4.44 17.79
C LEU A 33 1.93 5.85 18.37
N ARG A 34 1.30 6.19 19.50
CA ARG A 34 1.55 7.46 20.20
C ARG A 34 2.98 7.57 20.70
N ARG A 35 3.53 6.54 21.33
CA ARG A 35 4.94 6.56 21.78
C ARG A 35 5.89 6.74 20.61
N ILE A 36 5.65 6.01 19.52
CA ILE A 36 6.43 6.17 18.28
C ILE A 36 6.35 7.61 17.76
N ALA A 37 5.19 8.26 17.83
CA ALA A 37 5.03 9.66 17.41
C ALA A 37 5.64 10.68 18.38
N GLU A 38 5.81 10.34 19.65
CA GLU A 38 6.55 11.14 20.63
C GLU A 38 8.07 11.09 20.37
N ASP A 39 8.57 9.98 19.80
CA ASP A 39 9.99 9.75 19.52
C ASP A 39 10.44 10.15 18.09
N ASP A 40 9.52 10.28 17.13
CA ASP A 40 9.82 10.63 15.73
C ASP A 40 8.81 11.65 15.17
N ASP A 41 9.25 12.90 15.01
CA ASP A 41 8.45 14.04 14.50
C ASP A 41 7.91 13.84 13.07
N ARG A 42 8.41 12.85 12.33
CA ARG A 42 7.91 12.50 10.99
C ARG A 42 6.63 11.68 11.03
N VAL A 43 6.19 11.26 12.22
CA VAL A 43 5.03 10.40 12.39
C VAL A 43 3.77 11.22 12.57
N ARG A 44 2.72 10.88 11.82
CA ARG A 44 1.37 11.42 11.99
C ARG A 44 0.38 10.30 12.21
N LEU A 45 -0.63 10.57 13.03
CA LEU A 45 -1.63 9.59 13.42
C LEU A 45 -3.03 10.06 13.02
N VAL A 46 -3.81 9.16 12.43
CA VAL A 46 -5.26 9.30 12.27
C VAL A 46 -5.90 8.12 12.97
N ARG A 47 -6.86 8.38 13.88
CA ARG A 47 -7.57 7.34 14.61
C ARG A 47 -9.04 7.37 14.29
N PHE A 48 -9.59 6.22 13.93
CA PHE A 48 -11.02 6.04 13.82
C PHE A 48 -11.65 5.64 15.15
N VAL A 49 -12.88 6.11 15.37
CA VAL A 49 -13.65 5.81 16.59
C VAL A 49 -14.05 4.32 16.71
N ARG A 50 -14.06 3.60 15.58
CA ARG A 50 -14.32 2.15 15.47
C ARG A 50 -13.75 1.63 14.16
N ASN A 51 -13.87 0.32 13.93
CA ASN A 51 -13.45 -0.29 12.68
C ASN A 51 -14.40 0.07 11.52
N TYR A 52 -13.83 0.62 10.44
CA TYR A 52 -14.47 0.97 9.18
C TYR A 52 -13.86 0.24 7.97
N GLY A 53 -12.75 -0.48 8.16
CA GLY A 53 -12.11 -1.31 7.15
C GLY A 53 -11.00 -0.61 6.37
N GLN A 54 -10.26 -1.41 5.60
CA GLN A 54 -9.02 -0.98 4.93
C GLN A 54 -9.22 0.16 3.94
N THR A 55 -10.30 0.14 3.15
CA THR A 55 -10.57 1.23 2.19
C THR A 55 -10.77 2.56 2.90
N ALA A 56 -11.52 2.58 4.01
CA ALA A 56 -11.75 3.81 4.76
C ALA A 56 -10.43 4.34 5.34
N ALA A 57 -9.60 3.46 5.90
CA ALA A 57 -8.30 3.81 6.44
C ALA A 57 -7.37 4.37 5.34
N LEU A 58 -7.31 3.71 4.19
CA LEU A 58 -6.51 4.14 3.05
C LEU A 58 -6.95 5.51 2.52
N THR A 59 -8.26 5.72 2.38
CA THR A 59 -8.83 7.01 1.94
C THR A 59 -8.47 8.14 2.91
N ALA A 60 -8.57 7.89 4.22
CA ALA A 60 -8.17 8.88 5.22
C ALA A 60 -6.66 9.19 5.12
N GLY A 61 -5.84 8.15 4.95
CA GLY A 61 -4.40 8.27 4.71
C GLY A 61 -4.08 9.15 3.51
N ILE A 62 -4.63 8.82 2.34
CA ILE A 62 -4.44 9.59 1.10
C ILE A 62 -4.86 11.05 1.26
N ARG A 63 -5.98 11.31 1.94
CA ARG A 63 -6.50 12.67 2.17
C ARG A 63 -5.62 13.52 3.09
N HIS A 64 -4.95 12.90 4.06
CA HIS A 64 -4.16 13.61 5.06
C HIS A 64 -2.67 13.67 4.71
N ALA A 65 -2.21 12.88 3.72
CA ALA A 65 -0.83 12.90 3.29
C ALA A 65 -0.40 14.29 2.79
N GLY A 66 0.80 14.76 3.19
CA GLY A 66 1.33 16.10 2.89
C GLY A 66 2.43 16.19 1.80
N LYS A 67 3.07 15.06 1.43
CA LYS A 67 4.17 14.99 0.45
C LYS A 67 3.75 14.67 -1.02
N PRO A 68 4.51 15.13 -2.04
CA PRO A 68 4.16 14.96 -3.47
C PRO A 68 3.98 13.51 -3.93
N LEU A 69 4.63 12.57 -3.24
CA LEU A 69 4.51 11.14 -3.48
C LEU A 69 3.77 10.50 -2.31
N ILE A 70 2.85 9.58 -2.61
CA ILE A 70 2.10 8.82 -1.64
C ILE A 70 2.48 7.35 -1.81
N ILE A 71 2.94 6.75 -0.72
CA ILE A 71 3.30 5.34 -0.67
C ILE A 71 2.31 4.65 0.25
N THR A 72 1.71 3.57 -0.23
CA THR A 72 0.80 2.74 0.56
C THR A 72 1.53 1.49 1.00
N LEU A 73 1.33 1.06 2.26
CA LEU A 73 2.00 -0.10 2.84
C LEU A 73 1.15 -0.69 3.98
N ASP A 74 0.96 -2.01 3.99
CA ASP A 74 0.27 -2.71 5.08
C ASP A 74 1.17 -2.87 6.31
N ALA A 75 0.55 -2.90 7.49
CA ALA A 75 1.27 -2.91 8.76
C ALA A 75 1.80 -4.29 9.21
N ASP A 76 1.47 -5.36 8.48
CA ASP A 76 1.77 -6.74 8.86
C ASP A 76 3.17 -7.23 8.44
N LEU A 77 3.99 -6.32 7.88
CA LEU A 77 5.36 -6.58 7.40
C LEU A 77 5.45 -7.62 6.28
N GLN A 78 4.34 -7.96 5.62
CA GLN A 78 4.38 -8.87 4.48
C GLN A 78 5.08 -8.25 3.27
N ASN A 79 4.88 -6.95 3.03
CA ASN A 79 5.63 -6.22 1.99
C ASN A 79 6.86 -5.54 2.62
N ASP A 80 8.02 -5.67 1.98
CA ASP A 80 9.29 -5.16 2.48
C ASP A 80 9.44 -3.65 2.14
N PRO A 81 9.54 -2.75 3.15
CA PRO A 81 9.79 -1.33 2.90
C PRO A 81 11.11 -1.08 2.16
N GLY A 82 12.06 -2.01 2.24
CA GLY A 82 13.34 -1.92 1.54
C GLY A 82 13.24 -1.89 0.01
N ASP A 83 12.07 -2.20 -0.56
CA ASP A 83 11.85 -2.06 -2.00
C ASP A 83 11.44 -0.64 -2.41
N ILE A 84 11.03 0.22 -1.46
CA ILE A 84 10.58 1.59 -1.73
C ILE A 84 11.61 2.41 -2.51
N PRO A 85 12.92 2.44 -2.15
CA PRO A 85 13.90 3.23 -2.90
C PRO A 85 13.97 2.84 -4.39
N ALA A 86 13.91 1.54 -4.69
CA ALA A 86 13.91 1.05 -6.07
C ALA A 86 12.59 1.38 -6.80
N MET A 87 11.46 1.34 -6.10
CA MET A 87 10.17 1.79 -6.66
C MET A 87 10.17 3.29 -6.96
N LEU A 88 10.81 4.12 -6.12
CA LEU A 88 10.92 5.55 -6.37
C LEU A 88 11.76 5.85 -7.62
N ALA A 89 12.85 5.11 -7.83
CA ALA A 89 13.69 5.25 -9.03
C ALA A 89 12.91 4.98 -10.34
N LYS A 90 11.83 4.19 -10.29
CA LYS A 90 10.94 4.00 -11.46
C LYS A 90 10.21 5.28 -11.86
N LEU A 91 10.01 6.23 -10.95
CA LEU A 91 9.40 7.51 -11.31
C LEU A 91 10.31 8.33 -12.23
N ASP A 92 11.63 8.20 -12.08
CA ASP A 92 12.63 8.87 -12.93
C ASP A 92 12.66 8.31 -14.36
N GLU A 93 12.22 7.07 -14.56
CA GLU A 93 11.98 6.46 -15.88
C GLU A 93 10.74 7.03 -16.58
N GLY A 94 10.00 7.93 -15.92
CA GLY A 94 8.78 8.55 -16.42
C GLY A 94 7.51 7.82 -15.98
N TYR A 95 7.54 6.94 -14.99
CA TYR A 95 6.29 6.39 -14.47
C TYR A 95 5.65 7.35 -13.45
N ASP A 96 4.33 7.33 -13.37
CA ASP A 96 3.53 8.14 -12.45
C ASP A 96 3.02 7.30 -11.28
N VAL A 97 2.88 5.99 -11.52
CA VAL A 97 2.43 4.99 -10.53
C VAL A 97 3.27 3.73 -10.66
N VAL A 98 3.72 3.21 -9.52
CA VAL A 98 4.51 1.97 -9.44
C VAL A 98 3.79 1.01 -8.52
N CYS A 99 3.37 -0.14 -9.06
CA CYS A 99 2.71 -1.19 -8.30
C CYS A 99 3.71 -2.29 -7.95
N GLY A 100 3.76 -2.70 -6.68
CA GLY A 100 4.49 -3.89 -6.28
C GLY A 100 3.86 -5.15 -6.87
N TRP A 101 4.68 -6.09 -7.29
CA TRP A 101 4.28 -7.41 -7.75
C TRP A 101 4.95 -8.49 -6.90
N ARG A 102 4.14 -9.23 -6.12
CA ARG A 102 4.63 -10.36 -5.31
C ARG A 102 4.83 -11.59 -6.21
N ARG A 103 5.97 -11.65 -6.88
CA ARG A 103 6.30 -12.70 -7.87
C ARG A 103 6.35 -14.10 -7.26
N ASP A 104 6.97 -14.25 -6.09
CA ASP A 104 7.18 -15.53 -5.42
C ASP A 104 6.24 -15.71 -4.20
N ARG A 105 4.93 -15.75 -4.47
CA ARG A 105 3.93 -15.86 -3.41
C ARG A 105 4.03 -17.22 -2.70
N LYS A 106 4.57 -17.25 -1.47
CA LYS A 106 4.63 -18.43 -0.59
C LYS A 106 3.28 -18.82 0.04
N ASP A 107 2.15 -18.47 -0.58
CA ASP A 107 0.81 -18.84 -0.09
C ASP A 107 0.30 -20.07 -0.85
N ASN A 108 -0.17 -21.07 -0.09
CA ASN A 108 -0.66 -22.38 -0.54
C ASN A 108 -1.28 -22.38 -1.95
N ALA A 109 -0.56 -22.98 -2.90
CA ALA A 109 -0.71 -22.82 -4.34
C ALA A 109 -1.97 -23.47 -4.96
N ILE A 110 -2.81 -24.19 -4.20
CA ILE A 110 -3.85 -25.05 -4.79
C ILE A 110 -5.29 -24.51 -4.60
N THR A 111 -5.61 -23.79 -3.52
CA THR A 111 -7.01 -23.39 -3.22
C THR A 111 -7.35 -21.92 -3.44
N ARG A 112 -6.35 -21.02 -3.61
CA ARG A 112 -6.59 -19.55 -3.71
C ARG A 112 -6.07 -18.87 -4.98
N THR A 113 -5.21 -19.53 -5.75
CA THR A 113 -4.54 -18.95 -6.94
C THR A 113 -5.43 -18.94 -8.18
N LEU A 114 -6.25 -19.99 -8.39
CA LEU A 114 -7.07 -20.13 -9.60
C LEU A 114 -8.19 -19.07 -9.72
N PRO A 115 -9.01 -18.81 -8.68
CA PRO A 115 -10.05 -17.79 -8.76
C PRO A 115 -9.48 -16.38 -8.94
N SER A 116 -8.35 -16.10 -8.27
CA SER A 116 -7.65 -14.81 -8.35
C SER A 116 -7.15 -14.54 -9.77
N ARG A 117 -6.60 -15.56 -10.47
CA ARG A 117 -6.12 -15.40 -11.85
C ARG A 117 -7.26 -15.15 -12.85
N VAL A 118 -8.41 -15.80 -12.66
CA VAL A 118 -9.60 -15.57 -13.50
C VAL A 118 -10.19 -14.18 -13.25
N ALA A 119 -10.34 -13.77 -11.99
CA ALA A 119 -10.81 -12.44 -11.63
C ALA A 119 -9.89 -11.36 -12.18
N ASN A 120 -8.57 -11.49 -11.96
CA ASN A 120 -7.58 -10.55 -12.51
C ASN A 120 -7.61 -10.52 -14.04
N GLY A 121 -7.74 -11.67 -14.70
CA GLY A 121 -7.84 -11.74 -16.17
C GLY A 121 -9.09 -11.04 -16.73
N LEU A 122 -10.23 -11.16 -16.05
CA LEU A 122 -11.47 -10.49 -16.44
C LEU A 122 -11.38 -8.98 -16.21
N ILE A 123 -10.87 -8.56 -15.05
CA ILE A 123 -10.64 -7.15 -14.72
C ILE A 123 -9.67 -6.52 -15.71
N SER A 124 -8.56 -7.19 -16.02
CA SER A 124 -7.56 -6.66 -16.97
C SER A 124 -8.15 -6.50 -18.38
N ARG A 125 -8.96 -7.47 -18.85
CA ARG A 125 -9.64 -7.37 -20.15
C ARG A 125 -10.66 -6.23 -20.21
N LEU A 126 -11.42 -6.02 -19.13
CA LEU A 126 -12.45 -4.98 -19.09
C LEU A 126 -11.86 -3.58 -18.86
N SER A 127 -10.77 -3.47 -18.10
CA SER A 127 -10.14 -2.19 -17.78
C SER A 127 -9.04 -1.77 -18.74
N ASN A 128 -8.54 -2.70 -19.56
CA ASN A 128 -7.33 -2.60 -20.37
C ASN A 128 -6.05 -2.30 -19.56
N VAL A 129 -6.11 -2.42 -18.23
CA VAL A 129 -4.96 -2.30 -17.33
C VAL A 129 -4.48 -3.70 -17.01
N HIS A 130 -3.23 -4.01 -17.36
CA HIS A 130 -2.70 -5.36 -17.19
C HIS A 130 -1.74 -5.39 -16.00
N LEU A 131 -2.24 -5.87 -14.86
CA LEU A 131 -1.45 -6.13 -13.67
C LEU A 131 -1.36 -7.63 -13.36
N HIS A 132 -0.20 -8.07 -12.89
CA HIS A 132 0.04 -9.39 -12.36
C HIS A 132 -0.55 -9.53 -10.94
N ASP A 133 -0.52 -8.48 -10.13
CA ASP A 133 -0.95 -8.53 -8.72
C ASP A 133 -1.72 -7.28 -8.24
N TYR A 134 -3.03 -7.30 -8.47
CA TYR A 134 -3.96 -6.30 -7.92
C TYR A 134 -4.06 -6.30 -6.38
N GLY A 135 -3.56 -7.34 -5.70
CA GLY A 135 -3.66 -7.49 -4.25
C GLY A 135 -2.44 -6.98 -3.49
N CYS A 136 -1.35 -6.60 -4.16
CA CYS A 136 -0.21 -5.98 -3.49
C CYS A 136 -0.58 -4.54 -3.11
N THR A 137 -0.42 -4.25 -1.83
CA THR A 137 -0.71 -2.95 -1.22
C THR A 137 0.49 -2.01 -1.21
N LEU A 138 1.70 -2.53 -1.42
CA LEU A 138 2.91 -1.72 -1.60
C LEU A 138 2.89 -1.06 -2.97
N ARG A 139 2.62 0.25 -2.99
CA ARG A 139 2.49 1.03 -4.21
C ARG A 139 2.99 2.45 -4.00
N VAL A 140 3.53 3.03 -5.06
CA VAL A 140 3.95 4.44 -5.12
C VAL A 140 3.05 5.17 -6.09
N TYR A 141 2.55 6.33 -5.69
CA TYR A 141 1.71 7.19 -6.51
C TYR A 141 2.26 8.61 -6.48
N LYS A 142 2.32 9.27 -7.65
CA LYS A 142 2.24 10.73 -7.67
C LYS A 142 0.88 11.16 -7.14
N ARG A 143 0.90 12.08 -6.17
CA ARG A 143 -0.29 12.54 -5.44
C ARG A 143 -1.44 12.94 -6.35
N GLU A 144 -1.15 13.68 -7.40
CA GLU A 144 -2.14 14.26 -8.32
C GLU A 144 -3.07 13.21 -8.94
N TYR A 145 -2.60 11.96 -9.08
CA TYR A 145 -3.41 10.87 -9.63
C TYR A 145 -4.30 10.20 -8.59
N ILE A 146 -3.96 10.25 -7.29
CA ILE A 146 -4.67 9.48 -6.25
C ILE A 146 -5.57 10.33 -5.34
N GLN A 147 -5.28 11.62 -5.17
CA GLN A 147 -5.99 12.47 -4.21
C GLN A 147 -7.49 12.67 -4.55
N GLY A 148 -7.85 12.61 -5.84
CA GLY A 148 -9.21 12.82 -6.33
C GLY A 148 -10.06 11.55 -6.48
N ILE A 149 -9.51 10.36 -6.21
CA ILE A 149 -10.21 9.10 -6.48
C ILE A 149 -11.21 8.80 -5.36
N PRO A 150 -12.52 8.71 -5.65
CA PRO A 150 -13.50 8.29 -4.66
C PRO A 150 -13.36 6.78 -4.42
N LEU A 151 -12.98 6.41 -3.20
CA LEU A 151 -12.83 5.01 -2.78
C LEU A 151 -13.92 4.64 -1.78
N TYR A 152 -14.80 3.72 -2.18
CA TYR A 152 -15.89 3.18 -1.36
C TYR A 152 -15.83 1.65 -1.30
N GLY A 153 -16.39 1.04 -0.25
CA GLY A 153 -16.46 -0.43 -0.14
C GLY A 153 -15.08 -1.09 -0.23
N GLU A 154 -14.87 -1.98 -1.21
CA GLU A 154 -13.59 -2.68 -1.47
C GLU A 154 -12.79 -2.05 -2.64
N MET A 155 -13.08 -0.79 -3.01
CA MET A 155 -12.51 -0.17 -4.21
C MET A 155 -11.00 0.10 -4.17
N HIS A 156 -10.34 -0.02 -3.00
CA HIS A 156 -8.90 0.15 -2.89
C HIS A 156 -8.10 -0.76 -3.83
N ARG A 157 -8.65 -1.95 -4.15
CA ARG A 157 -8.04 -2.91 -5.10
C ARG A 157 -8.03 -2.38 -6.54
N PHE A 158 -8.96 -1.49 -6.87
CA PHE A 158 -9.14 -0.91 -8.20
C PHE A 158 -8.47 0.45 -8.37
N ILE A 159 -7.77 0.99 -7.36
CA ILE A 159 -6.98 2.23 -7.49
C ILE A 159 -6.10 2.24 -8.75
N PRO A 160 -5.37 1.16 -9.11
CA PRO A 160 -4.51 1.16 -10.28
C PRO A 160 -5.27 1.35 -11.59
N ILE A 161 -6.53 0.90 -11.63
CA ILE A 161 -7.41 1.09 -12.79
C ILE A 161 -7.82 2.55 -12.87
N TYR A 162 -8.29 3.13 -11.77
CA TYR A 162 -8.74 4.51 -11.73
C TYR A 162 -7.61 5.51 -12.05
N VAL A 163 -6.40 5.32 -11.50
CA VAL A 163 -5.25 6.18 -11.82
C VAL A 163 -4.84 6.06 -13.28
N THR A 164 -4.90 4.85 -13.86
CA THR A 164 -4.58 4.65 -15.29
C THR A 164 -5.62 5.31 -16.19
N TRP A 165 -6.90 5.21 -15.85
CA TRP A 165 -7.97 5.92 -16.57
C TRP A 165 -7.89 7.45 -16.42
N ALA A 166 -7.33 7.94 -15.32
CA ALA A 166 -6.97 9.34 -15.14
C ALA A 166 -5.70 9.76 -15.93
N GLY A 167 -5.09 8.85 -16.68
CA GLY A 167 -3.95 9.11 -17.56
C GLY A 167 -2.57 8.84 -16.95
N ALA A 168 -2.48 8.18 -15.80
CA ALA A 168 -1.20 7.84 -15.18
C ALA A 168 -0.44 6.80 -16.03
N ARG A 169 0.87 6.99 -16.21
CA ARG A 169 1.77 5.94 -16.71
C ARG A 169 2.12 5.00 -15.58
N LEU A 170 1.58 3.78 -15.65
CA LEU A 170 1.75 2.78 -14.60
C LEU A 170 2.79 1.73 -14.99
N VAL A 171 3.57 1.26 -14.00
CA VAL A 171 4.44 0.08 -14.13
C VAL A 171 4.32 -0.85 -12.93
N GLU A 172 4.58 -2.15 -13.15
CA GLU A 172 4.77 -3.12 -12.07
C GLU A 172 6.25 -3.40 -11.83
N MET A 173 6.62 -3.57 -10.56
CA MET A 173 7.96 -3.96 -10.15
C MET A 173 7.90 -5.17 -9.21
N PRO A 174 8.69 -6.23 -9.43
CA PRO A 174 8.81 -7.31 -8.46
C PRO A 174 9.24 -6.78 -7.09
N VAL A 175 8.53 -7.20 -6.03
CA VAL A 175 8.85 -6.84 -4.64
C VAL A 175 9.01 -8.08 -3.77
N ARG A 176 9.81 -7.97 -2.72
CA ARG A 176 10.01 -8.99 -1.70
C ARG A 176 8.74 -9.12 -0.87
N HIS A 177 8.33 -10.37 -0.66
CA HIS A 177 7.17 -10.71 0.15
C HIS A 177 7.55 -11.72 1.23
N HIS A 178 7.35 -11.33 2.49
CA HIS A 178 7.65 -12.14 3.65
C HIS A 178 6.41 -12.94 4.09
N PRO A 179 6.60 -14.17 4.62
CA PRO A 179 5.50 -14.89 5.25
C PRO A 179 4.96 -14.10 6.45
N ARG A 180 3.65 -14.19 6.71
CA ARG A 180 3.04 -13.47 7.84
C ARG A 180 3.65 -13.97 9.16
N VAL A 181 4.17 -13.04 9.97
CA VAL A 181 4.79 -13.37 11.26
C VAL A 181 3.78 -13.26 12.42
N ARG A 182 2.74 -12.42 12.30
CA ARG A 182 1.70 -12.19 13.33
C ARG A 182 0.31 -11.91 12.73
N GLY A 183 -0.76 -12.35 13.41
CA GLY A 183 -2.17 -12.09 13.05
C GLY A 183 -2.84 -13.19 12.21
N THR A 184 -4.15 -13.38 12.38
CA THR A 184 -4.99 -14.26 11.56
C THR A 184 -5.50 -13.54 10.31
N SER A 185 -5.60 -14.25 9.18
CA SER A 185 -6.14 -13.67 7.94
C SER A 185 -7.60 -13.30 8.11
N LYS A 186 -7.94 -12.02 7.94
CA LYS A 186 -9.33 -11.56 7.79
C LYS A 186 -9.86 -11.73 6.37
N TYR A 187 -9.00 -12.13 5.44
CA TYR A 187 -9.35 -12.41 4.06
C TYR A 187 -9.51 -13.93 3.86
N GLY A 188 -10.70 -14.33 3.38
CA GLY A 188 -11.10 -15.69 2.98
C GLY A 188 -10.66 -16.02 1.56
#